data_AF-A0A9E0MPM0-F1
#
_entry.id   AF-A0A9E0MPM0-F1
#
_cell.length_a   1.000
_cell.length_b   1.000
_cell.length_c   1.000
_cell.angle_alpha   90.00
_cell.angle_beta   90.00
_cell.angle_gamma   90.00
#
_symmetry.space_group_name_H-M   'P 1'
#
loop_
_entity.id
_entity.type
_entity.pdbx_description
1 polymer ?
#
loop_
_entity_poly.entity_id
_entity_poly.type
_entity_poly.pdbx_seq_one_letter_code
_entity_poly.pdbx_strand_id
1 'polypeptide(L)'
;MTNAATSTFSTRISLALAACAVLTAGACDKGGDKKHGAAGAAGKGLSAASAVAPAGGLKRALSIMPADSEFVMALDWKQASASPLWAKYRDRAMQQVTKDLAEFKQVCGWDPMDKVTGLLAAGRNSGNDATILVRGLDKAAVFDCLKKFEAKRQSEGKPIQLAIDGDYFELIEPGDDTPGRFLFLDGDTVLAQIVNEKMVDKAALSKLAAAKDGDGLMSSQIFASLIDATDTTATMWFVVNGKASFMSQIPMSLVAVFGSVKAVDGVDGVVTVRLPDAAEATKMSGMASMLMAQVEGTPYAEYAKKVKISTKGPDLRATFQFTAAQLEKMAEQAQSLAF
;
A
#
# COMPACT_ATOMS: atom_id res chain seq x y z
N MET A 1 0.33 37.34 4.29
CA MET A 1 1.21 36.68 3.30
C MET A 1 1.80 35.49 4.01
N THR A 2 1.32 34.29 3.68
CA THR A 2 1.44 33.15 4.60
C THR A 2 1.53 31.85 3.81
N ASN A 3 2.69 31.20 3.92
CA ASN A 3 3.05 29.82 3.56
C ASN A 3 2.32 29.18 2.36
N ALA A 4 2.86 29.39 1.16
CA ALA A 4 2.65 28.49 0.02
C ALA A 4 3.60 27.27 0.01
N ALA A 5 4.69 27.32 0.79
CA ALA A 5 5.80 26.36 0.73
C ALA A 5 5.42 24.91 1.13
N THR A 6 4.50 24.74 2.08
CA THR A 6 4.03 23.43 2.55
C THR A 6 3.22 22.64 1.50
N SER A 7 2.74 23.28 0.43
CA SER A 7 1.98 22.60 -0.63
C SER A 7 2.85 21.67 -1.49
N THR A 8 4.15 21.97 -1.61
CA THR A 8 5.05 21.29 -2.57
C THR A 8 5.44 19.88 -2.11
N PHE A 9 5.75 19.73 -0.81
CA PHE A 9 6.16 18.46 -0.21
C PHE A 9 5.06 17.39 -0.32
N SER A 10 3.82 17.77 0.03
CA SER A 10 2.62 16.92 -0.08
C SER A 10 2.24 16.53 -1.52
N THR A 11 2.91 17.06 -2.54
CA THR A 11 2.68 16.69 -3.94
C THR A 11 3.69 15.65 -4.45
N ARG A 12 4.88 15.56 -3.83
CA ARG A 12 6.03 14.79 -4.33
C ARG A 12 6.09 13.36 -3.80
N ILE A 13 5.82 13.17 -2.50
CA ILE A 13 5.68 11.84 -1.90
C ILE A 13 4.49 11.07 -2.50
N SER A 14 3.52 11.78 -3.07
CA SER A 14 2.39 11.23 -3.83
C SER A 14 2.79 10.31 -4.98
N LEU A 15 3.98 10.46 -5.58
CA LEU A 15 4.44 9.51 -6.62
C LEU A 15 4.55 8.07 -6.10
N ALA A 16 4.90 7.88 -4.83
CA ALA A 16 5.01 6.57 -4.19
C ALA A 16 3.71 6.16 -3.45
N LEU A 17 3.00 7.12 -2.84
CA LEU A 17 1.83 6.83 -1.98
C LEU A 17 0.46 6.94 -2.67
N ALA A 18 0.28 7.72 -3.75
CA ALA A 18 -1.03 7.86 -4.40
C ALA A 18 -1.52 6.53 -5.01
N ALA A 19 -0.58 5.66 -5.43
CA ALA A 19 -0.87 4.30 -5.89
C ALA A 19 -1.59 3.44 -4.84
N CYS A 20 -1.41 3.70 -3.54
CA CYS A 20 -2.12 3.02 -2.45
C CYS A 20 -3.41 3.74 -2.03
N ALA A 21 -3.45 5.08 -2.12
CA ALA A 21 -4.61 5.87 -1.69
C ALA A 21 -5.86 5.62 -2.56
N VAL A 22 -5.69 5.50 -3.88
CA VAL A 22 -6.82 5.31 -4.82
C VAL A 22 -7.53 3.96 -4.63
N LEU A 23 -6.86 2.95 -4.05
CA LEU A 23 -7.44 1.63 -3.78
C LEU A 23 -8.12 1.51 -2.40
N THR A 24 -8.03 2.53 -1.53
CA THR A 24 -8.55 2.49 -0.15
C THR A 24 -9.68 3.49 0.12
N ALA A 25 -9.79 4.56 -0.66
CA ALA A 25 -10.75 5.64 -0.46
C ALA A 25 -12.18 5.41 -1.03
N GLY A 26 -12.56 4.19 -1.43
CA GLY A 26 -13.81 3.95 -2.16
C GLY A 26 -14.49 2.59 -1.99
N ALA A 27 -14.13 1.78 -0.98
CA ALA A 27 -14.59 0.39 -0.84
C ALA A 27 -15.18 0.06 0.54
N CYS A 28 -16.13 0.88 1.01
CA CYS A 28 -16.89 0.64 2.25
C CYS A 28 -18.41 0.62 2.03
N ASP A 29 -18.88 -0.05 0.98
CA ASP A 29 -20.14 -0.79 1.11
C ASP A 29 -20.06 -2.15 0.39
N LYS A 30 -20.22 -3.20 1.18
CA LYS A 30 -21.00 -4.45 0.94
C LYS A 30 -21.15 -4.87 -0.54
N GLY A 31 -20.71 -6.08 -0.90
CA GLY A 31 -20.76 -6.69 -2.26
C GLY A 31 -21.76 -7.81 -2.48
N GLY A 32 -22.08 -8.24 -3.75
CA GLY A 32 -23.32 -8.92 -4.25
C GLY A 32 -23.38 -10.24 -5.10
N ASP A 33 -24.08 -11.33 -4.69
CA ASP A 33 -23.97 -12.73 -5.23
C ASP A 33 -25.21 -13.43 -5.86
N LYS A 34 -24.94 -14.36 -6.80
CA LYS A 34 -25.55 -15.72 -6.86
C LYS A 34 -24.42 -16.75 -6.95
N LYS A 35 -24.66 -17.96 -6.42
CA LYS A 35 -23.64 -18.89 -5.90
C LYS A 35 -22.54 -19.36 -6.88
N HIS A 36 -21.29 -19.19 -6.46
CA HIS A 36 -20.19 -20.15 -6.72
C HIS A 36 -19.57 -20.62 -5.39
N GLY A 37 -18.88 -21.77 -5.42
CA GLY A 37 -18.34 -22.43 -4.23
C GLY A 37 -17.18 -21.68 -3.58
N ALA A 38 -17.15 -21.62 -2.24
CA ALA A 38 -16.12 -20.93 -1.50
C ALA A 38 -14.84 -21.77 -1.40
N ALA A 39 -13.78 -21.34 -2.10
CA ALA A 39 -12.44 -21.88 -1.90
C ALA A 39 -11.91 -21.40 -0.53
N GLY A 40 -11.58 -22.34 0.35
CA GLY A 40 -10.95 -22.03 1.64
C GLY A 40 -9.53 -21.54 1.43
N ALA A 41 -9.33 -20.21 1.37
CA ALA A 41 -7.99 -19.63 1.31
C ALA A 41 -7.23 -19.93 2.62
N ALA A 42 -6.38 -20.96 2.58
CA ALA A 42 -5.31 -21.18 3.52
C ALA A 42 -4.21 -20.12 3.27
N GLY A 43 -3.71 -19.51 4.35
CA GLY A 43 -2.60 -18.56 4.24
C GLY A 43 -1.36 -19.24 3.69
N LYS A 44 -0.76 -18.66 2.65
CA LYS A 44 0.55 -19.10 2.11
C LYS A 44 1.73 -18.53 2.91
N GLY A 45 1.42 -17.58 3.80
CA GLY A 45 2.27 -17.04 4.86
C GLY A 45 3.60 -16.44 4.41
N LEU A 46 4.53 -16.38 5.35
CA LEU A 46 5.88 -15.82 5.15
C LEU A 46 6.75 -16.64 4.19
N SER A 47 6.37 -17.90 3.92
CA SER A 47 7.07 -18.82 3.02
C SER A 47 6.88 -18.57 1.52
N ALA A 48 5.90 -17.75 1.13
CA ALA A 48 5.59 -17.55 -0.28
C ALA A 48 6.54 -16.55 -0.96
N ALA A 49 6.84 -16.81 -2.24
CA ALA A 49 7.49 -15.83 -3.10
C ALA A 49 6.52 -14.66 -3.38
N SER A 50 6.70 -13.55 -2.66
CA SER A 50 5.92 -12.33 -2.83
C SER A 50 6.67 -11.35 -3.73
N ALA A 51 5.98 -10.71 -4.69
CA ALA A 51 6.61 -9.79 -5.63
C ALA A 51 7.26 -8.58 -4.96
N VAL A 52 6.77 -8.18 -3.78
CA VAL A 52 7.23 -7.00 -3.02
C VAL A 52 8.51 -7.25 -2.19
N ALA A 53 9.05 -8.47 -2.21
CA ALA A 53 10.20 -8.84 -1.41
C ALA A 53 11.55 -8.55 -2.11
N PRO A 54 12.57 -8.04 -1.39
CA PRO A 54 13.95 -7.94 -1.90
C PRO A 54 14.62 -9.32 -1.97
N ALA A 55 15.89 -9.34 -2.35
CA ALA A 55 16.77 -10.48 -2.09
C ALA A 55 16.68 -10.90 -0.60
N GLY A 56 16.43 -12.20 -0.35
CA GLY A 56 16.14 -12.74 0.99
C GLY A 56 14.65 -12.94 1.31
N GLY A 57 13.72 -12.49 0.47
CA GLY A 57 12.30 -12.84 0.58
C GLY A 57 11.49 -11.98 1.57
N LEU A 58 10.21 -12.31 1.75
CA LEU A 58 9.26 -11.44 2.46
C LEU A 58 9.64 -11.23 3.94
N LYS A 59 10.14 -12.27 4.62
CA LYS A 59 10.64 -12.18 5.99
C LYS A 59 11.81 -11.19 6.12
N ARG A 60 12.69 -11.10 5.12
CA ARG A 60 13.75 -10.08 5.04
C ARG A 60 13.14 -8.68 4.93
N ALA A 61 12.21 -8.50 4.01
CA ALA A 61 11.50 -7.23 3.80
C ALA A 61 10.85 -6.70 5.10
N LEU A 62 10.17 -7.58 5.83
CA LEU A 62 9.47 -7.27 7.08
C LEU A 62 10.41 -7.03 8.27
N SER A 63 11.62 -7.62 8.25
CA SER A 63 12.62 -7.38 9.31
C SER A 63 13.30 -6.00 9.18
N ILE A 64 13.20 -5.37 8.00
CA ILE A 64 13.67 -3.99 7.73
C ILE A 64 12.64 -2.95 8.20
N MET A 65 11.37 -3.34 8.39
CA MET A 65 10.29 -2.46 8.82
C MET A 65 10.33 -2.14 10.32
N PRO A 66 9.89 -0.94 10.78
CA PRO A 66 9.90 -0.56 12.19
C PRO A 66 9.08 -1.53 13.07
N ALA A 67 9.66 -1.96 14.19
CA ALA A 67 9.04 -2.90 15.13
C ALA A 67 7.75 -2.37 15.79
N ASP A 68 7.60 -1.05 15.85
CA ASP A 68 6.47 -0.31 16.41
C ASP A 68 5.49 0.18 15.33
N SER A 69 5.54 -0.38 14.12
CA SER A 69 4.60 -0.05 13.04
C SER A 69 3.16 -0.39 13.45
N GLU A 70 2.26 0.53 13.18
CA GLU A 70 0.81 0.39 13.36
C GLU A 70 0.16 -0.35 12.20
N PHE A 71 0.75 -0.26 11.01
CA PHE A 71 0.29 -0.96 9.81
C PHE A 71 1.47 -1.50 8.98
N VAL A 72 1.18 -2.51 8.17
CA VAL A 72 1.97 -2.91 7.00
C VAL A 72 1.02 -3.23 5.84
N MET A 73 1.37 -2.79 4.64
CA MET A 73 0.63 -3.07 3.41
C MET A 73 1.56 -3.31 2.23
N ALA A 74 1.11 -4.14 1.30
CA ALA A 74 1.86 -4.53 0.11
C ALA A 74 0.98 -4.48 -1.14
N LEU A 75 1.58 -4.14 -2.27
CA LEU A 75 0.97 -4.10 -3.59
C LEU A 75 1.91 -4.77 -4.59
N ASP A 76 1.53 -5.93 -5.12
CA ASP A 76 2.14 -6.53 -6.32
C ASP A 76 1.69 -5.69 -7.52
N TRP A 77 2.52 -4.71 -7.86
CA TRP A 77 2.24 -3.79 -8.96
C TRP A 77 2.17 -4.52 -10.30
N LYS A 78 2.90 -5.63 -10.47
CA LYS A 78 2.87 -6.41 -11.71
C LYS A 78 1.51 -7.10 -11.90
N GLN A 79 0.91 -7.64 -10.85
CA GLN A 79 -0.47 -8.12 -10.88
C GLN A 79 -1.46 -6.96 -11.07
N ALA A 80 -1.31 -5.88 -10.30
CA ALA A 80 -2.25 -4.75 -10.34
C ALA A 80 -2.30 -4.09 -11.73
N SER A 81 -1.14 -3.79 -12.31
CA SER A 81 -1.02 -3.15 -13.62
C SER A 81 -1.40 -4.03 -14.81
N ALA A 82 -1.39 -5.36 -14.63
CA ALA A 82 -1.90 -6.32 -15.62
C ALA A 82 -3.43 -6.50 -15.57
N SER A 83 -4.12 -5.96 -14.56
CA SER A 83 -5.58 -6.10 -14.44
C SER A 83 -6.34 -5.22 -15.46
N PRO A 84 -7.47 -5.69 -16.03
CA PRO A 84 -8.35 -4.85 -16.86
C PRO A 84 -8.87 -3.59 -16.13
N LEU A 85 -8.97 -3.67 -14.80
CA LEU A 85 -9.31 -2.53 -13.94
C LEU A 85 -8.25 -1.44 -14.02
N TRP A 86 -6.96 -1.79 -13.92
CA TRP A 86 -5.90 -0.80 -14.11
C TRP A 86 -5.92 -0.24 -15.53
N ALA A 87 -6.13 -1.07 -16.55
CA ALA A 87 -6.24 -0.57 -17.93
C ALA A 87 -7.37 0.47 -18.11
N LYS A 88 -8.50 0.34 -17.38
CA LYS A 88 -9.60 1.33 -17.41
C LYS A 88 -9.34 2.56 -16.54
N TYR A 89 -8.66 2.41 -15.40
CA TYR A 89 -8.49 3.49 -14.42
C TYR A 89 -7.12 4.17 -14.41
N ARG A 90 -6.12 3.67 -15.16
CA ARG A 90 -4.74 4.21 -15.25
C ARG A 90 -4.78 5.71 -15.44
N ASP A 91 -5.40 6.22 -16.49
CA ASP A 91 -5.33 7.65 -16.81
C ASP A 91 -5.90 8.55 -15.71
N ARG A 92 -6.95 8.10 -15.00
CA ARG A 92 -7.53 8.82 -13.84
C ARG A 92 -6.64 8.74 -12.61
N ALA A 93 -6.10 7.57 -12.28
CA ALA A 93 -5.17 7.41 -11.16
C ALA A 93 -3.86 8.18 -11.39
N MET A 94 -3.37 8.15 -12.63
CA MET A 94 -2.14 8.83 -13.05
C MET A 94 -2.32 10.34 -13.22
N GLN A 95 -3.53 10.89 -13.40
CA GLN A 95 -3.74 12.35 -13.55
C GLN A 95 -3.04 13.18 -12.46
N GLN A 96 -3.14 12.77 -11.19
CA GLN A 96 -2.49 13.43 -10.06
C GLN A 96 -0.95 13.28 -10.04
N VAL A 97 -0.43 12.30 -10.78
CA VAL A 97 0.97 11.83 -10.78
C VAL A 97 1.70 12.20 -12.10
N THR A 98 0.96 12.61 -13.13
CA THR A 98 1.43 12.68 -14.52
C THR A 98 2.57 13.66 -14.79
N LYS A 99 2.63 14.81 -14.10
CA LYS A 99 3.57 15.89 -14.48
C LYS A 99 5.02 15.46 -14.29
N ASP A 100 5.37 15.09 -13.06
CA ASP A 100 6.73 14.71 -12.68
C ASP A 100 7.14 13.40 -13.37
N LEU A 101 6.19 12.47 -13.55
CA LEU A 101 6.43 11.23 -14.31
C LEU A 101 6.60 11.45 -15.82
N ALA A 102 5.89 12.40 -16.43
CA ALA A 102 6.09 12.73 -17.85
C ALA A 102 7.46 13.37 -18.08
N GLU A 103 7.90 14.26 -17.18
CA GLU A 103 9.25 14.84 -17.22
C GLU A 103 10.32 13.74 -17.03
N PHE A 104 10.17 12.87 -16.03
CA PHE A 104 11.06 11.72 -15.81
C PHE A 104 11.12 10.81 -17.05
N LYS A 105 9.98 10.44 -17.64
CA LYS A 105 9.88 9.59 -18.83
C LYS A 105 10.54 10.23 -20.05
N GLN A 106 10.37 11.55 -20.22
CA GLN A 106 11.01 12.33 -21.29
C GLN A 106 12.55 12.36 -21.14
N VAL A 107 13.06 12.53 -19.92
CA VAL A 107 14.50 12.61 -19.62
C VAL A 107 15.18 11.25 -19.71
N CYS A 108 14.54 10.23 -19.15
CA CYS A 108 15.19 8.94 -18.91
C CYS A 108 14.91 7.91 -20.00
N GLY A 109 13.86 8.10 -20.80
CA GLY A 109 13.47 7.23 -21.91
C GLY A 109 12.68 5.98 -21.48
N TRP A 110 12.29 5.89 -20.20
CA TRP A 110 11.49 4.81 -19.65
C TRP A 110 10.51 5.33 -18.59
N ASP A 111 9.38 4.65 -18.46
CA ASP A 111 8.36 4.93 -17.43
C ASP A 111 8.68 4.10 -16.17
N PRO A 112 8.82 4.70 -14.97
CA PRO A 112 9.07 3.91 -13.77
C PRO A 112 7.87 3.05 -13.39
N MET A 113 6.64 3.43 -13.74
CA MET A 113 5.44 2.62 -13.48
C MET A 113 5.36 1.39 -14.39
N ASP A 114 6.09 1.38 -15.51
CA ASP A 114 6.29 0.18 -16.35
C ASP A 114 7.52 -0.65 -15.89
N LYS A 115 8.20 -0.27 -14.79
CA LYS A 115 9.35 -0.98 -14.19
C LYS A 115 9.10 -1.50 -12.78
N VAL A 116 8.35 -0.77 -11.95
CA VAL A 116 7.95 -1.24 -10.61
C VAL A 116 7.26 -2.60 -10.74
N THR A 117 7.61 -3.54 -9.86
CA THR A 117 7.02 -4.87 -9.75
C THR A 117 6.29 -5.07 -8.44
N GLY A 118 6.71 -4.36 -7.38
CA GLY A 118 6.08 -4.44 -6.07
C GLY A 118 6.40 -3.23 -5.19
N LEU A 119 5.51 -2.97 -4.24
CA LEU A 119 5.60 -1.93 -3.21
C LEU A 119 5.26 -2.57 -1.86
N LEU A 120 6.08 -2.35 -0.83
CA LEU A 120 5.80 -2.74 0.56
C LEU A 120 6.03 -1.53 1.47
N ALA A 121 5.03 -1.15 2.24
CA ALA A 121 5.11 -0.03 3.18
C ALA A 121 4.65 -0.47 4.58
N ALA A 122 5.37 -0.03 5.61
CA ALA A 122 4.94 -0.15 7.01
C ALA A 122 5.25 1.13 7.77
N GLY A 123 4.44 1.47 8.76
CA GLY A 123 4.58 2.76 9.43
C GLY A 123 3.60 3.00 10.57
N ARG A 124 3.57 4.25 11.03
CA ARG A 124 2.67 4.76 12.08
C ARG A 124 1.95 5.99 11.53
N ASN A 125 0.66 6.10 11.79
CA ASN A 125 -0.12 7.27 11.40
C ASN A 125 0.20 8.47 12.32
N SER A 126 0.61 8.24 13.57
CA SER A 126 1.20 9.28 14.41
C SER A 126 2.60 9.68 13.89
N GLY A 127 2.75 10.91 13.40
CA GLY A 127 4.04 11.49 12.98
C GLY A 127 4.38 11.38 11.48
N ASN A 128 3.48 10.83 10.67
CA ASN A 128 3.72 10.51 9.24
C ASN A 128 4.94 9.59 9.05
N ASP A 129 5.20 8.70 10.01
CA ASP A 129 6.33 7.77 9.99
C ASP A 129 6.05 6.61 9.03
N ALA A 130 6.90 6.42 8.02
CA ALA A 130 6.72 5.34 7.04
C ALA A 130 8.07 4.81 6.54
N THR A 131 8.18 3.49 6.41
CA THR A 131 9.29 2.79 5.75
C THR A 131 8.75 2.09 4.51
N ILE A 132 9.39 2.31 3.38
CA ILE A 132 8.87 1.96 2.05
C ILE A 132 9.95 1.22 1.27
N LEU A 133 9.60 0.07 0.70
CA LEU A 133 10.38 -0.66 -0.29
C LEU A 133 9.68 -0.61 -1.65
N VAL A 134 10.39 -0.17 -2.68
CA VAL A 134 9.93 -0.16 -4.08
C VAL A 134 10.83 -1.11 -4.88
N ARG A 135 10.23 -2.14 -5.49
CA ARG A 135 10.95 -3.18 -6.24
C ARG A 135 10.75 -3.03 -7.76
N GLY A 136 11.75 -3.39 -8.55
CA GLY A 136 11.74 -3.47 -10.02
C GLY A 136 12.51 -2.34 -10.71
N LEU A 137 13.10 -1.44 -9.93
CA LEU A 137 13.83 -0.27 -10.41
C LEU A 137 15.31 -0.62 -10.53
N ASP A 138 15.77 -0.96 -11.74
CA ASP A 138 17.19 -1.27 -11.97
C ASP A 138 18.12 -0.12 -11.53
N LYS A 139 19.05 -0.43 -10.62
CA LYS A 139 19.93 0.57 -9.99
C LYS A 139 20.77 1.37 -10.99
N ALA A 140 21.28 0.74 -12.05
CA ALA A 140 22.08 1.44 -13.05
C ALA A 140 21.21 2.37 -13.90
N ALA A 141 20.06 1.90 -14.36
CA ALA A 141 19.08 2.69 -15.10
C ALA A 141 18.54 3.87 -14.28
N VAL A 142 18.36 3.70 -12.96
CA VAL A 142 18.01 4.80 -12.03
C VAL A 142 19.16 5.79 -11.91
N PHE A 143 20.38 5.37 -11.60
CA PHE A 143 21.50 6.31 -11.44
C PHE A 143 21.82 7.08 -12.73
N ASP A 144 21.73 6.45 -13.91
CA ASP A 144 21.92 7.15 -15.19
C ASP A 144 20.72 8.02 -15.59
N CYS A 145 19.52 7.70 -15.11
CA CYS A 145 18.35 8.57 -15.22
C CYS A 145 18.52 9.83 -14.35
N LEU A 146 18.92 9.68 -13.08
CA LEU A 146 19.09 10.81 -12.16
C LEU A 146 20.17 11.79 -12.63
N LYS A 147 21.30 11.32 -13.17
CA LYS A 147 22.34 12.18 -13.77
C LYS A 147 21.81 13.01 -14.94
N LYS A 148 20.97 12.43 -15.81
CA LYS A 148 20.33 13.16 -16.91
C LYS A 148 19.32 14.19 -16.39
N PHE A 149 18.60 13.84 -15.31
CA PHE A 149 17.63 14.73 -14.67
C PHE A 149 18.32 15.93 -14.02
N GLU A 150 19.41 15.71 -13.28
CA GLU A 150 20.30 16.77 -12.76
C GLU A 150 20.81 17.67 -13.89
N ALA A 151 21.38 17.10 -14.96
CA ALA A 151 21.90 17.88 -16.09
C ALA A 151 20.83 18.73 -16.80
N LYS A 152 19.61 18.21 -16.99
CA LYS A 152 18.47 19.00 -17.50
C LYS A 152 18.13 20.14 -16.54
N ARG A 153 17.95 19.83 -15.24
CA ARG A 153 17.54 20.79 -14.21
C ARG A 153 18.56 21.91 -14.01
N GLN A 154 19.85 21.61 -14.13
CA GLN A 154 20.94 22.57 -14.21
C GLN A 154 20.78 23.50 -15.43
N SER A 155 20.54 22.96 -16.63
CA SER A 155 20.38 23.75 -17.86
C SER A 155 19.12 24.65 -17.88
N GLU A 156 18.08 24.26 -17.15
CA GLU A 156 16.84 25.03 -16.98
C GLU A 156 16.90 26.10 -15.88
N GLY A 157 18.07 26.30 -15.26
CA GLY A 157 18.23 27.27 -14.16
C GLY A 157 17.48 26.88 -12.87
N LYS A 158 17.08 25.62 -12.73
CA LYS A 158 16.40 25.05 -11.56
C LYS A 158 17.23 23.88 -11.01
N PRO A 159 18.52 24.12 -10.68
CA PRO A 159 19.46 23.05 -10.37
C PRO A 159 18.93 22.19 -9.23
N ILE A 160 19.28 20.91 -9.27
CA ILE A 160 19.18 20.00 -8.14
C ILE A 160 20.59 19.46 -7.91
N GLN A 161 20.92 19.07 -6.69
CA GLN A 161 22.17 18.38 -6.40
C GLN A 161 21.88 16.90 -6.18
N LEU A 162 22.48 16.05 -7.01
CA LEU A 162 22.48 14.61 -6.89
C LEU A 162 23.73 14.17 -6.12
N ALA A 163 23.55 13.63 -4.92
CA ALA A 163 24.61 12.91 -4.22
C ALA A 163 24.43 11.41 -4.45
N ILE A 164 25.50 10.70 -4.83
CA ILE A 164 25.53 9.22 -4.88
C ILE A 164 26.76 8.75 -4.11
N ASP A 165 26.55 7.82 -3.17
CA ASP A 165 27.61 7.23 -2.34
C ASP A 165 27.34 5.73 -2.17
N GLY A 166 27.86 4.95 -3.13
CA GLY A 166 27.59 3.52 -3.27
C GLY A 166 26.15 3.25 -3.69
N ASP A 167 25.42 2.49 -2.86
CA ASP A 167 24.01 2.17 -3.05
C ASP A 167 23.05 3.28 -2.57
N TYR A 168 23.58 4.30 -1.87
CA TYR A 168 22.82 5.43 -1.33
C TYR A 168 22.80 6.62 -2.29
N PHE A 169 21.67 7.34 -2.34
CA PHE A 169 21.57 8.60 -3.07
C PHE A 169 20.66 9.64 -2.39
N GLU A 170 20.99 10.92 -2.59
CA GLU A 170 20.15 12.06 -2.20
C GLU A 170 19.80 12.94 -3.41
N LEU A 171 18.59 13.48 -3.41
CA LEU A 171 18.10 14.53 -4.30
C LEU A 171 17.81 15.77 -3.47
N ILE A 172 18.64 16.81 -3.65
CA ILE A 172 18.59 18.05 -2.87
C ILE A 172 18.12 19.19 -3.79
N GLU A 173 16.99 19.84 -3.49
CA GLU A 173 16.58 21.06 -4.19
C GLU A 173 17.07 22.32 -3.44
N PRO A 174 17.47 23.40 -4.14
CA PRO A 174 17.93 24.64 -3.51
C PRO A 174 16.88 25.28 -2.60
N GLY A 175 17.19 25.35 -1.30
CA GLY A 175 16.29 25.91 -0.28
C GLY A 175 15.30 24.91 0.33
N ASP A 176 15.38 23.63 -0.04
CA ASP A 176 14.63 22.53 0.59
C ASP A 176 15.45 21.94 1.75
N ASP A 177 14.85 21.85 2.95
CA ASP A 177 15.47 21.24 4.14
C ASP A 177 15.00 19.79 4.40
N THR A 178 14.37 19.19 3.38
CA THR A 178 13.82 17.83 3.34
C THR A 178 14.23 17.07 2.07
N PRO A 179 15.54 16.91 1.77
CA PRO A 179 16.01 16.22 0.57
C PRO A 179 15.49 14.79 0.49
N GLY A 180 15.23 14.31 -0.74
CA GLY A 180 14.80 12.94 -0.99
C GLY A 180 15.97 11.96 -0.82
N ARG A 181 15.90 11.05 0.15
CA ARG A 181 16.99 10.12 0.51
C ARG A 181 16.60 8.66 0.32
N PHE A 182 17.47 7.90 -0.32
CA PHE A 182 17.15 6.56 -0.78
C PHE A 182 18.37 5.63 -0.69
N LEU A 183 18.14 4.35 -0.47
CA LEU A 183 19.18 3.32 -0.41
C LEU A 183 18.74 2.10 -1.21
N PHE A 184 19.55 1.63 -2.16
CA PHE A 184 19.34 0.32 -2.77
C PHE A 184 19.69 -0.80 -1.79
N LEU A 185 18.79 -1.77 -1.62
CA LEU A 185 19.05 -2.99 -0.83
C LEU A 185 19.78 -4.07 -1.65
N ASP A 186 19.56 -4.07 -2.96
CA ASP A 186 20.10 -5.06 -3.90
C ASP A 186 20.27 -4.43 -5.31
N GLY A 187 19.86 -5.12 -6.37
CA GLY A 187 19.93 -4.62 -7.75
C GLY A 187 18.65 -3.90 -8.23
N ASP A 188 17.50 -4.22 -7.64
CA ASP A 188 16.18 -3.77 -8.10
C ASP A 188 15.25 -3.20 -7.02
N THR A 189 15.67 -3.23 -5.74
CA THR A 189 14.86 -2.73 -4.59
C THR A 189 15.43 -1.46 -3.96
N VAL A 190 14.64 -0.40 -3.96
CA VAL A 190 14.90 0.88 -3.27
C VAL A 190 14.21 0.89 -1.90
N LEU A 191 14.94 1.25 -0.86
CA LEU A 191 14.46 1.58 0.49
C LEU A 191 14.39 3.10 0.68
N ALA A 192 13.30 3.57 1.29
CA ALA A 192 13.13 4.89 1.87
C ALA A 192 12.55 4.78 3.29
N GLN A 193 12.85 5.75 4.16
CA GLN A 193 12.15 5.94 5.43
C GLN A 193 11.94 7.43 5.73
N ILE A 194 10.71 7.75 6.12
CA ILE A 194 10.24 9.03 6.65
C ILE A 194 10.04 8.86 8.16
N VAL A 195 10.54 9.80 8.96
CA VAL A 195 10.27 9.89 10.41
C VAL A 195 10.04 11.36 10.77
N ASN A 196 8.96 11.68 11.49
CA ASN A 196 8.52 13.05 11.78
C ASN A 196 8.55 13.94 10.52
N GLU A 197 7.86 13.52 9.47
CA GLU A 197 7.77 14.19 8.15
C GLU A 197 9.10 14.35 7.38
N LYS A 198 10.24 13.83 7.87
CA LYS A 198 11.55 13.98 7.21
C LYS A 198 12.18 12.67 6.78
N MET A 199 12.81 12.68 5.60
CA MET A 199 13.58 11.54 5.07
C MET A 199 14.86 11.33 5.91
N VAL A 200 15.03 10.11 6.45
CA VAL A 200 16.16 9.79 7.32
C VAL A 200 17.48 9.65 6.54
N ASP A 201 18.62 9.82 7.21
CA ASP A 201 19.95 9.85 6.59
C ASP A 201 20.50 8.46 6.17
N LYS A 202 21.66 8.47 5.50
CA LYS A 202 22.39 7.26 5.09
C LYS A 202 22.63 6.28 6.23
N ALA A 203 22.99 6.75 7.43
CA ALA A 203 23.30 5.88 8.56
C ALA A 203 22.04 5.21 9.11
N ALA A 204 20.92 5.93 9.17
CA ALA A 204 19.60 5.37 9.49
C ALA A 204 19.15 4.33 8.45
N LEU A 205 19.17 4.66 7.15
CA LEU A 205 18.82 3.70 6.09
C LEU A 205 19.74 2.47 6.09
N SER A 206 21.04 2.65 6.28
CA SER A 206 22.02 1.55 6.36
C SER A 206 21.76 0.64 7.57
N LYS A 207 21.33 1.20 8.72
CA LYS A 207 20.94 0.44 9.91
C LYS A 207 19.72 -0.44 9.65
N LEU A 208 18.71 0.08 8.94
CA LEU A 208 17.52 -0.69 8.52
C LEU A 208 17.92 -1.80 7.54
N ALA A 209 18.71 -1.47 6.52
CA ALA A 209 19.22 -2.43 5.53
C ALA A 209 20.07 -3.55 6.15
N ALA A 210 20.71 -3.30 7.29
CA ALA A 210 21.50 -4.25 8.06
C ALA A 210 20.70 -5.12 9.07
N ALA A 211 19.40 -4.86 9.26
CA ALA A 211 18.54 -5.64 10.15
C ALA A 211 18.56 -7.15 9.82
N LYS A 212 18.38 -8.02 10.81
CA LYS A 212 18.45 -9.49 10.68
C LYS A 212 17.06 -10.12 10.70
N ASP A 213 16.99 -11.37 10.26
CA ASP A 213 15.77 -12.18 10.32
C ASP A 213 15.19 -12.25 11.75
N GLY A 214 14.07 -11.57 11.99
CA GLY A 214 13.43 -11.49 13.32
C GLY A 214 13.61 -10.14 14.03
N ASP A 215 14.42 -9.22 13.49
CA ASP A 215 14.41 -7.81 13.87
C ASP A 215 13.14 -7.11 13.33
N GLY A 216 12.99 -5.81 13.63
CA GLY A 216 11.93 -4.99 13.03
C GLY A 216 10.53 -5.52 13.32
N LEU A 217 9.63 -5.43 12.35
CA LEU A 217 8.24 -5.89 12.48
C LEU A 217 8.13 -7.40 12.76
N MET A 218 9.12 -8.20 12.35
CA MET A 218 9.18 -9.64 12.61
C MET A 218 9.45 -10.00 14.07
N SER A 219 9.88 -9.04 14.91
CA SER A 219 9.97 -9.23 16.36
C SER A 219 8.60 -9.34 17.03
N SER A 220 7.54 -8.79 16.40
CA SER A 220 6.18 -8.84 16.91
C SER A 220 5.47 -10.13 16.52
N GLN A 221 5.28 -11.01 17.52
CA GLN A 221 4.52 -12.27 17.36
C GLN A 221 3.09 -12.05 16.85
N ILE A 222 2.49 -10.88 17.16
CA ILE A 222 1.16 -10.51 16.66
C ILE A 222 1.21 -10.26 15.15
N PHE A 223 2.16 -9.45 14.65
CA PHE A 223 2.28 -9.21 13.21
C PHE A 223 2.68 -10.48 12.46
N ALA A 224 3.61 -11.29 12.97
CA ALA A 224 3.96 -12.58 12.37
C ALA A 224 2.72 -13.48 12.21
N SER A 225 1.93 -13.66 13.27
CA SER A 225 0.69 -14.46 13.24
C SER A 225 -0.37 -13.92 12.28
N LEU A 226 -0.51 -12.60 12.15
CA LEU A 226 -1.48 -11.97 11.24
C LEU A 226 -1.03 -12.06 9.77
N ILE A 227 0.26 -11.93 9.50
CA ILE A 227 0.84 -12.08 8.14
C ILE A 227 0.76 -13.54 7.69
N ASP A 228 1.04 -14.51 8.57
CA ASP A 228 0.85 -15.93 8.26
C ASP A 228 -0.62 -16.32 8.03
N ALA A 229 -1.56 -15.61 8.66
CA ALA A 229 -3.00 -15.76 8.41
C ALA A 229 -3.49 -15.05 7.12
N THR A 230 -2.61 -14.37 6.37
CA THR A 230 -2.93 -13.55 5.19
C THR A 230 -2.44 -14.22 3.89
N ASP A 231 -3.13 -14.01 2.76
CA ASP A 231 -2.61 -14.42 1.44
C ASP A 231 -1.62 -13.37 0.91
N THR A 232 -0.35 -13.52 1.31
CA THR A 232 0.81 -12.71 0.92
C THR A 232 1.17 -12.79 -0.58
N THR A 233 0.44 -13.60 -1.36
CA THR A 233 0.55 -13.69 -2.84
C THR A 233 -0.57 -12.98 -3.59
N ALA A 234 -1.54 -12.41 -2.88
CA ALA A 234 -2.57 -11.58 -3.47
C ALA A 234 -2.00 -10.27 -4.03
N THR A 235 -2.72 -9.66 -4.99
CA THR A 235 -2.34 -8.42 -5.65
C THR A 235 -2.11 -7.27 -4.67
N MET A 236 -2.92 -7.19 -3.61
CA MET A 236 -2.70 -6.33 -2.45
C MET A 236 -2.93 -7.13 -1.18
N TRP A 237 -2.16 -6.88 -0.12
CA TRP A 237 -2.45 -7.40 1.21
C TRP A 237 -2.05 -6.41 2.29
N PHE A 238 -2.64 -6.52 3.49
CA PHE A 238 -2.38 -5.60 4.60
C PHE A 238 -2.62 -6.23 5.97
N VAL A 239 -1.97 -5.66 6.98
CA VAL A 239 -2.19 -5.92 8.41
C VAL A 239 -2.15 -4.58 9.15
N VAL A 240 -3.18 -4.29 9.94
CA VAL A 240 -3.33 -3.11 10.79
C VAL A 240 -3.50 -3.58 12.24
N ASN A 241 -2.72 -3.00 13.14
CA ASN A 241 -2.84 -3.17 14.58
C ASN A 241 -4.11 -2.45 15.08
N GLY A 242 -4.95 -3.10 15.88
CA GLY A 242 -6.18 -2.49 16.41
C GLY A 242 -5.94 -1.31 17.35
N LYS A 243 -4.69 -1.15 17.85
CA LYS A 243 -4.24 0.00 18.64
C LYS A 243 -3.75 1.19 17.80
N ALA A 244 -3.77 1.10 16.47
CA ALA A 244 -3.28 2.16 15.60
C ALA A 244 -4.02 3.49 15.83
N SER A 245 -3.31 4.62 15.74
CA SER A 245 -3.84 5.93 16.13
C SER A 245 -5.12 6.31 15.36
N PHE A 246 -5.21 5.93 14.08
CA PHE A 246 -6.40 6.17 13.24
C PHE A 246 -7.60 5.28 13.61
N MET A 247 -7.35 4.10 14.18
CA MET A 247 -8.41 3.17 14.63
C MET A 247 -9.10 3.66 15.91
N SER A 248 -8.50 4.59 16.66
CA SER A 248 -9.08 5.17 17.89
C SER A 248 -10.42 5.90 17.69
N GLN A 249 -10.75 6.27 16.45
CA GLN A 249 -12.03 6.89 16.09
C GLN A 249 -13.19 5.88 16.04
N ILE A 250 -12.90 4.57 15.99
CA ILE A 250 -13.89 3.51 15.94
C ILE A 250 -14.27 3.13 17.38
N PRO A 251 -15.56 3.23 17.79
CA PRO A 251 -15.99 3.00 19.17
C PRO A 251 -16.11 1.50 19.52
N MET A 252 -15.14 0.69 19.13
CA MET A 252 -15.09 -0.76 19.32
C MET A 252 -13.65 -1.19 19.62
N SER A 253 -13.46 -2.07 20.61
CA SER A 253 -12.14 -2.62 20.93
C SER A 253 -11.71 -3.61 19.86
N LEU A 254 -10.84 -3.20 18.93
CA LEU A 254 -10.27 -4.06 17.90
C LEU A 254 -8.86 -4.54 18.29
N VAL A 255 -8.51 -5.77 17.92
CA VAL A 255 -7.16 -6.33 18.12
C VAL A 255 -6.32 -6.15 16.85
N ALA A 256 -6.92 -6.41 15.68
CA ALA A 256 -6.30 -6.18 14.38
C ALA A 256 -7.34 -6.13 13.25
N VAL A 257 -6.97 -5.57 12.10
CA VAL A 257 -7.66 -5.78 10.83
C VAL A 257 -6.63 -6.22 9.79
N PHE A 258 -6.88 -7.32 9.10
CA PHE A 258 -5.94 -7.89 8.14
C PHE A 258 -6.65 -8.47 6.92
N GLY A 259 -6.02 -8.46 5.76
CA GLY A 259 -6.70 -8.85 4.53
C GLY A 259 -5.82 -8.95 3.30
N SER A 260 -6.42 -9.49 2.24
CA SER A 260 -5.79 -9.78 0.96
C SER A 260 -6.81 -9.61 -0.17
N VAL A 261 -6.41 -8.97 -1.26
CA VAL A 261 -7.25 -8.60 -2.40
C VAL A 261 -6.54 -8.95 -3.70
N LYS A 262 -7.23 -9.61 -4.63
CA LYS A 262 -6.73 -10.05 -5.94
C LYS A 262 -7.44 -9.27 -7.03
N ALA A 263 -6.69 -8.61 -7.90
CA ALA A 263 -7.20 -7.92 -9.08
C ALA A 263 -6.88 -8.74 -10.33
N VAL A 264 -7.86 -9.50 -10.81
CA VAL A 264 -7.80 -10.24 -12.09
C VAL A 264 -8.94 -9.72 -12.96
N ASP A 265 -9.95 -10.53 -13.32
CA ASP A 265 -11.12 -10.10 -14.12
C ASP A 265 -12.17 -9.29 -13.31
N GLY A 266 -11.71 -8.61 -12.27
CA GLY A 266 -12.50 -8.11 -11.15
C GLY A 266 -11.70 -8.12 -9.86
N VAL A 267 -12.37 -8.06 -8.72
CA VAL A 267 -11.76 -8.04 -7.38
C VAL A 267 -12.31 -9.17 -6.52
N ASP A 268 -11.45 -10.11 -6.12
CA ASP A 268 -11.72 -11.12 -5.09
C ASP A 268 -10.93 -10.77 -3.82
N GLY A 269 -11.59 -10.72 -2.67
CA GLY A 269 -11.02 -10.13 -1.46
C GLY A 269 -11.50 -10.75 -0.16
N VAL A 270 -10.61 -10.73 0.83
CA VAL A 270 -10.85 -11.18 2.21
C VAL A 270 -10.39 -10.09 3.14
N VAL A 271 -11.26 -9.65 4.05
CA VAL A 271 -10.91 -8.78 5.18
C VAL A 271 -11.37 -9.47 6.46
N THR A 272 -10.47 -9.55 7.43
CA THR A 272 -10.70 -10.16 8.74
C THR A 272 -10.44 -9.14 9.83
N VAL A 273 -11.45 -8.93 10.68
CA VAL A 273 -11.37 -8.10 11.88
C VAL A 273 -11.20 -9.03 13.08
N ARG A 274 -10.05 -8.96 13.76
CA ARG A 274 -9.81 -9.70 15.00
C ARG A 274 -10.32 -8.87 16.17
N LEU A 275 -11.27 -9.44 16.92
CA LEU A 275 -11.88 -8.87 18.12
C LEU A 275 -11.24 -9.48 19.38
N PRO A 276 -11.55 -9.00 20.59
CA PRO A 276 -10.92 -9.50 21.82
C PRO A 276 -11.24 -10.98 22.10
N ASP A 277 -12.46 -11.39 21.72
CA ASP A 277 -12.98 -12.74 21.92
C ASP A 277 -14.06 -13.10 20.87
N ALA A 278 -14.56 -14.34 20.95
CA ALA A 278 -15.53 -14.89 20.03
C ALA A 278 -16.99 -14.40 20.24
N ALA A 279 -17.32 -13.87 21.42
CA ALA A 279 -18.63 -13.31 21.71
C ALA A 279 -18.78 -11.93 21.05
N GLU A 280 -17.77 -11.06 21.17
CA GLU A 280 -17.70 -9.81 20.42
C GLU A 280 -17.64 -10.05 18.90
N ALA A 281 -16.93 -11.07 18.42
CA ALA A 281 -16.97 -11.48 17.00
C ALA A 281 -18.38 -11.88 16.54
N THR A 282 -19.11 -12.65 17.35
CA THR A 282 -20.48 -13.08 17.06
C THR A 282 -21.46 -11.90 17.07
N LYS A 283 -21.37 -11.03 18.07
CA LYS A 283 -22.15 -9.79 18.20
C LYS A 283 -21.92 -8.84 17.02
N MET A 284 -20.66 -8.60 16.66
CA MET A 284 -20.27 -7.78 15.52
C MET A 284 -20.72 -8.41 14.19
N SER A 285 -20.69 -9.74 14.05
CA SER A 285 -21.30 -10.43 12.90
C SER A 285 -22.80 -10.16 12.81
N GLY A 286 -23.54 -10.25 13.93
CA GLY A 286 -24.98 -9.97 13.97
C GLY A 286 -25.30 -8.52 13.59
N MET A 287 -24.55 -7.56 14.14
CA MET A 287 -24.65 -6.14 13.76
C MET A 287 -24.36 -5.93 12.26
N ALA A 288 -23.27 -6.50 11.76
CA ALA A 288 -22.90 -6.38 10.36
C ALA A 288 -23.97 -6.98 9.43
N SER A 289 -24.49 -8.18 9.75
CA SER A 289 -25.61 -8.83 9.04
C SER A 289 -26.91 -8.02 9.07
N MET A 290 -27.29 -7.43 10.20
CA MET A 290 -28.44 -6.51 10.29
C MET A 290 -28.26 -5.31 9.36
N LEU A 291 -27.06 -4.72 9.36
CA LEU A 291 -26.70 -3.65 8.44
C LEU A 291 -26.58 -4.13 6.98
N MET A 292 -26.44 -5.44 6.68
CA MET A 292 -26.52 -5.96 5.29
C MET A 292 -27.97 -5.91 4.81
N ALA A 293 -28.91 -6.37 5.64
CA ALA A 293 -30.33 -6.42 5.32
C ALA A 293 -30.91 -5.02 5.04
N GLN A 294 -30.44 -3.98 5.74
CA GLN A 294 -30.81 -2.59 5.44
C GLN A 294 -30.39 -2.14 4.03
N VAL A 295 -29.26 -2.64 3.52
CA VAL A 295 -28.74 -2.29 2.19
C VAL A 295 -29.49 -3.05 1.07
N GLU A 296 -30.22 -4.12 1.37
CA GLU A 296 -31.07 -4.84 0.39
C GLU A 296 -32.23 -4.02 -0.18
N GLY A 297 -32.57 -2.87 0.43
CA GLY A 297 -33.56 -1.92 -0.08
C GLY A 297 -32.99 -0.78 -0.95
N THR A 298 -31.68 -0.77 -1.22
CA THR A 298 -30.97 0.40 -1.80
C THR A 298 -30.45 0.14 -3.23
N PRO A 299 -29.90 1.14 -3.94
CA PRO A 299 -29.13 0.91 -5.18
C PRO A 299 -27.92 -0.03 -5.00
N TYR A 300 -27.47 -0.24 -3.75
CA TYR A 300 -26.43 -1.19 -3.38
C TYR A 300 -26.99 -2.57 -2.99
N ALA A 301 -28.27 -2.83 -3.22
CA ALA A 301 -28.89 -4.14 -2.98
C ALA A 301 -28.42 -5.25 -3.91
N GLU A 302 -28.05 -4.94 -5.16
CA GLU A 302 -27.33 -5.91 -5.99
C GLU A 302 -25.99 -6.25 -5.37
N TYR A 303 -25.40 -5.30 -4.62
CA TYR A 303 -24.20 -5.46 -3.83
C TYR A 303 -24.48 -5.92 -2.38
N ALA A 304 -25.67 -6.39 -1.98
CA ALA A 304 -25.88 -6.77 -0.57
C ALA A 304 -25.44 -8.21 -0.18
N LYS A 305 -24.92 -9.01 -1.14
CA LYS A 305 -24.97 -10.50 -1.12
C LYS A 305 -23.67 -11.34 -1.36
N LYS A 306 -22.59 -10.85 -2.03
CA LYS A 306 -21.21 -11.45 -2.11
C LYS A 306 -20.54 -11.43 -0.76
N VAL A 307 -20.71 -10.35 0.02
CA VAL A 307 -20.05 -10.15 1.32
C VAL A 307 -20.58 -11.20 2.28
N LYS A 308 -19.90 -12.34 2.25
CA LYS A 308 -20.14 -13.49 3.11
C LYS A 308 -19.41 -13.20 4.40
N ILE A 309 -20.20 -12.84 5.42
CA ILE A 309 -19.73 -12.59 6.77
C ILE A 309 -19.75 -13.93 7.51
N SER A 310 -18.67 -14.23 8.22
CA SER A 310 -18.44 -15.47 8.94
C SER A 310 -17.58 -15.22 10.16
N THR A 311 -17.71 -16.04 11.21
CA THR A 311 -16.88 -15.97 12.41
C THR A 311 -16.09 -17.26 12.62
N LYS A 312 -14.87 -17.12 13.16
CA LYS A 312 -14.04 -18.27 13.58
C LYS A 312 -13.25 -17.89 14.84
N GLY A 313 -13.82 -18.18 16.01
CA GLY A 313 -13.28 -17.68 17.27
C GLY A 313 -13.33 -16.14 17.28
N PRO A 314 -12.25 -15.44 17.64
CA PRO A 314 -12.22 -13.97 17.68
C PRO A 314 -12.19 -13.29 16.28
N ASP A 315 -12.03 -14.06 15.20
CA ASP A 315 -11.93 -13.53 13.85
C ASP A 315 -13.31 -13.41 13.18
N LEU A 316 -13.71 -12.17 12.87
CA LEU A 316 -14.83 -11.84 12.00
C LEU A 316 -14.31 -11.64 10.58
N ARG A 317 -14.65 -12.55 9.66
CA ARG A 317 -14.17 -12.58 8.28
C ARG A 317 -15.28 -12.23 7.29
N ALA A 318 -15.07 -11.18 6.52
CA ALA A 318 -15.84 -10.82 5.33
C ALA A 318 -15.07 -11.22 4.07
N THR A 319 -15.72 -11.94 3.14
CA THR A 319 -15.17 -12.25 1.82
C THR A 319 -16.05 -11.69 0.71
N PHE A 320 -15.48 -11.06 -0.31
CA PHE A 320 -16.21 -10.40 -1.41
C PHE A 320 -15.59 -10.74 -2.78
N GLN A 321 -16.40 -10.76 -3.84
CA GLN A 321 -15.94 -11.10 -5.19
C GLN A 321 -16.72 -10.32 -6.27
N PHE A 322 -16.23 -9.16 -6.67
CA PHE A 322 -16.86 -8.27 -7.65
C PHE A 322 -16.31 -8.50 -9.05
N THR A 323 -17.17 -8.44 -10.07
CA THR A 323 -16.73 -8.37 -11.47
C THR A 323 -16.25 -6.96 -11.83
N ALA A 324 -15.51 -6.81 -12.94
CA ALA A 324 -15.14 -5.49 -13.46
C ALA A 324 -16.38 -4.57 -13.64
N ALA A 325 -17.42 -5.03 -14.32
CA ALA A 325 -18.66 -4.27 -14.53
C ALA A 325 -19.37 -3.86 -13.21
N GLN A 326 -19.26 -4.68 -12.16
CA GLN A 326 -19.78 -4.32 -10.83
C GLN A 326 -18.99 -3.17 -10.19
N LEU A 327 -17.66 -3.19 -10.31
CA LEU A 327 -16.76 -2.12 -9.83
C LEU A 327 -16.93 -0.81 -10.61
N GLU A 328 -17.19 -0.92 -11.91
CA GLU A 328 -17.47 0.22 -12.78
C GLU A 328 -18.72 0.98 -12.32
N LYS A 329 -19.84 0.28 -12.15
CA LYS A 329 -21.09 0.87 -11.67
C LYS A 329 -20.98 1.39 -10.22
N MET A 330 -20.19 0.77 -9.35
CA MET A 330 -19.87 1.35 -8.03
C MET A 330 -19.10 2.67 -8.17
N ALA A 331 -18.12 2.75 -9.06
CA ALA A 331 -17.37 3.98 -9.31
C ALA A 331 -18.24 5.09 -9.92
N GLU A 332 -19.20 4.75 -10.78
CA GLU A 332 -20.21 5.68 -11.31
C GLU A 332 -21.15 6.20 -10.19
N GLN A 333 -21.67 5.31 -9.35
CA GLN A 333 -22.49 5.68 -8.18
C GLN A 333 -21.73 6.57 -7.19
N ALA A 334 -20.48 6.24 -6.85
CA ALA A 334 -19.64 7.03 -5.97
C ALA A 334 -19.38 8.45 -6.51
N GLN A 335 -19.25 8.60 -7.84
CA GLN A 335 -19.15 9.92 -8.47
C GLN A 335 -20.46 10.71 -8.41
N SER A 336 -21.62 10.06 -8.51
CA SER A 336 -22.92 10.74 -8.38
C SER A 336 -23.22 11.25 -6.96
N LEU A 337 -22.48 10.79 -5.94
CA LEU A 337 -22.55 11.26 -4.56
C LEU A 337 -21.53 12.35 -4.21
N ALA A 338 -20.70 12.80 -5.17
CA ALA A 338 -19.67 13.83 -4.96
C ALA A 338 -20.15 15.25 -5.32
N PHE A 339 -21.47 15.47 -5.40
CA PHE A 339 -22.15 16.69 -5.83
C PHE A 339 -23.36 16.99 -4.95
#